data_AF-A0A0D2MR37-F1
#
_entry.id   AF-A0A0D2MR37-F1
#
_cell.length_a   1.000
_cell.length_b   1.000
_cell.length_c   1.000
_cell.angle_alpha   90.00
_cell.angle_beta   90.00
_cell.angle_gamma   90.00
#
_symmetry.space_group_name_H-M   'P 1'
#
loop_
_entity.id
_entity.type
_entity.pdbx_description
1 polymer ?
#
loop_
_entity_poly.entity_id
_entity_poly.type
_entity_poly.pdbx_seq_one_letter_code
_entity_poly.pdbx_strand_id
1 'polypeptide(L)'
;MRAVVALLLLLFSCRLGWGAIVRGVQPELAAKYEPNADKKWSCLDGSKTIDFDRVNDLYCDCPDGSDEPGTPACSNGLFYCRNRGHEAKVLSTAFVDDGVCDCCDGTDELEGCKNTCIERNAAVREGLKQKVEDYKRALAKRAEYAAGAAEERAQMQSRLGAVDGDIATAEQEVERLAGEKANLQDSAESRKAARVEARREEAAKRKAEAAARKAEQDAKAAEIEAAAAAAGAGADAADAGATEPGPEEGGEGAADAVAEGQQGSHPHQW
;
A
#
# COMPACT_ATOMS: atom_id res chain seq x y z
N MET A 1 -41.83 28.35 37.91
CA MET A 1 -43.22 27.86 37.76
C MET A 1 -43.75 27.93 36.34
N ARG A 2 -43.59 29.04 35.59
CA ARG A 2 -44.09 29.16 34.20
C ARG A 2 -43.45 28.20 33.16
N ALA A 3 -42.17 27.84 33.33
CA ALA A 3 -41.48 26.92 32.42
C ALA A 3 -41.86 25.43 32.61
N VAL A 4 -42.29 25.05 33.82
CA VAL A 4 -42.67 23.66 34.15
C VAL A 4 -44.07 23.33 33.61
N VAL A 5 -44.96 24.33 33.58
CA VAL A 5 -46.32 24.18 33.01
C VAL A 5 -46.29 24.02 31.49
N ALA A 6 -45.35 24.68 30.79
CA ALA A 6 -45.18 24.54 29.34
C ALA A 6 -44.64 23.15 28.93
N LEU A 7 -43.80 22.52 29.76
CA LEU A 7 -43.27 21.17 29.51
C LEU A 7 -44.33 20.08 29.75
N LEU A 8 -45.26 20.30 30.69
CA LEU A 8 -46.39 19.40 30.96
C LEU A 8 -47.49 19.46 29.88
N LEU A 9 -47.63 20.60 29.18
CA LEU A 9 -48.60 20.73 28.07
C LEU A 9 -48.10 20.16 26.73
N LEU A 10 -46.78 20.07 26.52
CA LEU A 10 -46.19 19.43 25.33
C LEU A 10 -46.16 17.89 25.43
N LEU A 11 -46.28 17.32 26.63
CA LEU A 11 -46.42 15.87 26.84
C LEU A 11 -47.87 15.36 26.73
N PHE A 12 -48.87 16.25 26.64
CA PHE A 12 -50.29 15.89 26.58
C PHE A 12 -50.90 15.95 25.16
N SER A 13 -50.09 16.25 24.14
CA SER A 13 -50.55 16.34 22.74
C SER A 13 -50.09 15.18 21.86
N CYS A 14 -49.33 14.23 22.38
CA CYS A 14 -49.18 12.93 21.72
C CYS A 14 -50.44 12.12 22.02
N ARG A 15 -51.52 12.36 21.26
CA ARG A 15 -52.53 11.33 21.08
C ARG A 15 -51.81 10.17 20.41
N LEU A 16 -51.30 9.22 21.19
CA LEU A 16 -51.13 7.87 20.69
C LEU A 16 -52.53 7.44 20.25
N GLY A 17 -52.83 7.63 18.97
CA GLY A 17 -53.88 6.89 18.31
C GLY A 17 -53.46 5.43 18.34
N TRP A 18 -53.72 4.75 19.45
CA TRP A 18 -53.96 3.32 19.40
C TRP A 18 -55.27 3.15 18.65
N GLY A 19 -55.22 3.28 17.32
CA GLY A 19 -56.21 2.64 16.47
C GLY A 19 -56.23 1.19 16.88
N ALA A 20 -57.40 0.67 17.24
CA ALA A 20 -57.56 -0.73 17.58
C ALA A 20 -57.01 -1.56 16.41
N ILE A 21 -55.98 -2.37 16.67
CA ILE A 21 -55.41 -3.23 15.64
C ILE A 21 -56.45 -4.29 15.32
N VAL A 22 -56.98 -4.26 14.10
CA VAL A 22 -57.92 -5.28 13.62
C VAL A 22 -57.20 -6.63 13.61
N ARG A 23 -57.81 -7.64 14.25
CA ARG A 23 -57.26 -9.00 14.34
C ARG A 23 -56.98 -9.54 12.93
N GLY A 24 -55.82 -10.18 12.76
CA GLY A 24 -55.41 -10.81 11.50
C GLY A 24 -54.95 -9.85 10.39
N VAL A 25 -55.01 -8.53 10.59
CA VAL A 25 -54.57 -7.56 9.58
C VAL A 25 -53.05 -7.43 9.54
N GLN A 26 -52.50 -7.45 8.32
CA GLN A 26 -51.09 -7.19 8.09
C GLN A 26 -50.72 -5.75 8.49
N PRO A 27 -49.54 -5.51 9.09
CA PRO A 27 -49.16 -4.19 9.60
C PRO A 27 -49.16 -3.10 8.52
N GLU A 28 -48.81 -3.47 7.28
CA GLU A 28 -48.79 -2.58 6.12
C GLU A 28 -50.20 -2.18 5.65
N LEU A 29 -51.22 -2.96 5.99
CA LEU A 29 -52.61 -2.71 5.65
C LEU A 29 -53.38 -2.04 6.79
N ALA A 30 -52.82 -1.96 8.01
CA ALA A 30 -53.54 -1.48 9.19
C ALA A 30 -54.23 -0.12 8.99
N ALA A 31 -53.58 0.83 8.33
CA ALA A 31 -54.14 2.16 8.05
C ALA A 31 -55.33 2.13 7.06
N LYS A 32 -55.50 1.06 6.29
CA LYS A 32 -56.65 0.86 5.40
C LYS A 32 -57.87 0.32 6.13
N TYR A 33 -57.71 -0.18 7.36
CA TYR A 33 -58.79 -0.70 8.20
C TYR A 33 -59.25 0.35 9.22
N GLU A 34 -59.50 1.56 8.73
CA GLU A 34 -60.04 2.66 9.52
C GLU A 34 -61.42 3.05 8.97
N PRO A 35 -62.45 3.19 9.82
CA PRO A 35 -63.76 3.67 9.37
C PRO A 35 -63.70 5.13 8.92
N ASN A 36 -64.51 5.47 7.92
CA ASN A 36 -64.73 6.86 7.53
C ASN A 36 -65.61 7.62 8.55
N ALA A 37 -65.89 8.90 8.28
CA ALA A 37 -66.70 9.75 9.17
C ALA A 37 -68.11 9.20 9.45
N ASP A 38 -68.67 8.40 8.54
CA ASP A 38 -69.99 7.78 8.64
C ASP A 38 -69.94 6.36 9.24
N LYS A 39 -68.78 5.94 9.80
CA LYS A 39 -68.52 4.58 10.32
C LYS A 39 -68.57 3.48 9.25
N LYS A 40 -68.32 3.82 8.00
CA LYS A 40 -68.26 2.88 6.88
C LYS A 40 -66.84 2.56 6.48
N TRP A 41 -66.68 1.42 5.82
CA TRP A 41 -65.40 0.93 5.33
C TRP A 41 -65.57 0.28 3.96
N SER A 42 -64.56 0.41 3.11
CA SER A 42 -64.61 -0.13 1.74
C SER A 42 -63.68 -1.32 1.63
N CYS A 43 -64.17 -2.39 0.99
CA CYS A 43 -63.37 -3.56 0.62
C CYS A 43 -62.08 -3.10 -0.07
N LEU A 44 -60.97 -3.83 0.12
CA LEU A 44 -59.67 -3.42 -0.39
C LEU A 44 -59.60 -3.42 -1.92
N ASP A 45 -60.41 -4.27 -2.57
CA ASP A 45 -60.63 -4.28 -4.02
C ASP A 45 -61.57 -3.16 -4.54
N GLY A 46 -62.20 -2.40 -3.65
CA GLY A 46 -63.14 -1.32 -3.98
C GLY A 46 -64.52 -1.79 -4.45
N SER A 47 -64.85 -3.08 -4.32
CA SER A 47 -66.10 -3.67 -4.80
C SER A 47 -67.35 -3.15 -4.08
N LYS A 48 -67.25 -2.92 -2.77
CA LYS A 48 -68.38 -2.55 -1.91
C LYS A 48 -67.91 -1.70 -0.72
N THR A 49 -68.83 -0.89 -0.20
CA THR A 49 -68.70 -0.18 1.08
C THR A 49 -69.73 -0.75 2.07
N ILE A 50 -69.26 -1.19 3.22
CA ILE A 50 -70.04 -1.78 4.31
C ILE A 50 -69.91 -0.93 5.58
N ASP A 51 -70.76 -1.16 6.57
CA ASP A 51 -70.55 -0.57 7.90
C ASP A 51 -69.33 -1.26 8.56
N PHE A 52 -68.49 -0.52 9.29
CA PHE A 52 -67.21 -1.04 9.80
C PHE A 52 -67.36 -2.11 10.88
N ASP A 53 -68.52 -2.18 11.52
CA ASP A 53 -68.88 -3.27 12.44
C ASP A 53 -69.05 -4.63 11.74
N ARG A 54 -69.11 -4.62 10.40
CA ARG A 54 -69.11 -5.83 9.57
C ARG A 54 -67.70 -6.35 9.26
N VAL A 55 -66.66 -5.63 9.67
CA VAL A 55 -65.29 -6.17 9.62
C VAL A 55 -65.12 -7.14 10.79
N ASN A 56 -64.74 -8.37 10.49
CA ASN A 56 -64.67 -9.49 11.43
C ASN A 56 -66.01 -9.83 12.11
N ASP A 57 -67.13 -9.81 11.37
CA ASP A 57 -68.46 -10.12 11.91
C ASP A 57 -68.92 -11.57 11.68
N LEU A 58 -68.01 -12.41 11.16
CA LEU A 58 -68.24 -13.81 10.76
C LEU A 58 -69.13 -13.96 9.52
N TYR A 59 -69.21 -12.94 8.66
CA TYR A 59 -69.96 -12.98 7.42
C TYR A 59 -69.17 -12.38 6.25
N CYS A 60 -68.90 -13.19 5.23
CA CYS A 60 -68.13 -12.75 4.06
C CYS A 60 -68.93 -11.79 3.14
N ASP A 61 -68.68 -10.49 3.26
CA ASP A 61 -69.27 -9.42 2.45
C ASP A 61 -68.46 -9.01 1.24
N CYS A 62 -67.13 -9.01 1.35
CA CYS A 62 -66.26 -8.56 0.27
C CYS A 62 -65.86 -9.77 -0.60
N PRO A 63 -65.96 -9.67 -1.93
CA PRO A 63 -65.49 -10.71 -2.84
C PRO A 63 -64.00 -11.03 -2.69
N ASP A 64 -63.18 -10.06 -2.29
CA ASP A 64 -61.75 -10.24 -1.99
C ASP A 64 -61.46 -10.78 -0.58
N GLY A 65 -62.50 -10.98 0.24
CA GLY A 65 -62.42 -11.46 1.62
C GLY A 65 -61.76 -10.51 2.60
N SER A 66 -61.58 -9.25 2.22
CA SER A 66 -60.85 -8.26 3.02
C SER A 66 -61.61 -7.77 4.26
N ASP A 67 -62.91 -8.02 4.36
CA ASP A 67 -63.71 -7.74 5.56
C ASP A 67 -63.49 -8.76 6.68
N GLU A 68 -62.96 -9.95 6.39
CA GLU A 68 -62.79 -11.03 7.36
C GLU A 68 -61.32 -11.46 7.57
N PRO A 69 -60.39 -10.53 7.88
CA PRO A 69 -58.97 -10.88 8.11
C PRO A 69 -58.74 -11.66 9.42
N GLY A 70 -59.67 -11.58 10.37
CA GLY A 70 -59.56 -12.09 11.73
C GLY A 70 -60.54 -13.22 12.04
N THR A 71 -61.27 -13.75 11.06
CA THR A 71 -62.25 -14.84 11.22
C THR A 71 -62.23 -15.80 10.03
N PRO A 72 -62.79 -17.02 10.14
CA PRO A 72 -62.81 -18.01 9.07
C PRO A 72 -63.89 -17.80 7.99
N ALA A 73 -64.64 -16.68 8.00
CA ALA A 73 -65.85 -16.53 7.19
C ALA A 73 -65.63 -16.48 5.66
N CYS A 74 -64.50 -15.95 5.19
CA CYS A 74 -64.17 -15.90 3.77
C CYS A 74 -63.19 -17.00 3.35
N SER A 75 -63.50 -17.75 2.30
CA SER A 75 -62.67 -18.88 1.81
C SER A 75 -61.32 -18.47 1.19
N ASN A 76 -61.20 -17.22 0.77
CA ASN A 76 -60.00 -16.60 0.20
C ASN A 76 -59.33 -15.60 1.16
N GLY A 77 -59.78 -15.55 2.42
CA GLY A 77 -59.24 -14.66 3.43
C GLY A 77 -57.82 -15.05 3.87
N LEU A 78 -57.09 -14.07 4.41
CA LEU A 78 -55.74 -14.25 4.92
C LEU A 78 -55.63 -13.69 6.34
N PHE A 79 -55.07 -14.48 7.24
CA PHE A 79 -54.82 -14.11 8.64
C PHE A 79 -53.33 -13.89 8.89
N TYR A 80 -52.96 -12.76 9.49
CA TYR A 80 -51.57 -12.43 9.82
C TYR A 80 -51.21 -12.71 11.28
N CYS A 81 -50.40 -13.74 11.52
CA CYS A 81 -49.73 -13.97 12.80
C CYS A 81 -48.58 -12.96 12.97
N ARG A 82 -48.66 -12.10 13.98
CA ARG A 82 -47.61 -11.12 14.27
C ARG A 82 -46.32 -11.79 14.77
N ASN A 83 -46.47 -12.89 15.51
CA ASN A 83 -45.43 -13.75 16.05
C ASN A 83 -44.28 -12.97 16.69
N ARG A 84 -44.59 -12.00 17.59
CA ARG A 84 -43.56 -11.15 18.18
C ARG A 84 -42.48 -11.99 18.86
N GLY A 85 -41.23 -11.76 18.48
CA GLY A 85 -40.10 -12.54 18.98
C GLY A 85 -39.79 -13.81 18.18
N HIS A 86 -40.52 -14.06 17.09
CA HIS A 86 -40.28 -15.08 16.06
C HIS A 86 -40.57 -14.48 14.66
N GLU A 87 -40.51 -15.28 13.60
CA GLU A 87 -40.90 -14.87 12.25
C GLU A 87 -42.43 -14.75 12.13
N ALA A 88 -42.88 -13.68 11.45
CA ALA A 88 -44.28 -13.49 11.12
C ALA A 88 -44.75 -14.54 10.10
N LYS A 89 -46.04 -14.91 10.16
CA LYS A 89 -46.64 -15.95 9.31
C LYS A 89 -47.99 -15.46 8.82
N VAL A 90 -48.33 -15.79 7.57
CA VAL A 90 -49.68 -15.61 7.03
C VAL A 90 -50.32 -16.99 6.91
N LEU A 91 -51.58 -17.10 7.36
CA LEU A 91 -52.40 -18.29 7.28
C LEU A 91 -53.58 -18.04 6.35
N SER A 92 -54.17 -19.11 5.82
CA SER A 92 -55.55 -19.06 5.35
C SER A 92 -56.46 -18.80 6.55
N THR A 93 -57.51 -18.01 6.37
CA THR A 93 -58.56 -17.82 7.39
C THR A 93 -59.24 -19.12 7.80
N ALA A 94 -59.12 -20.20 7.00
CA ALA A 94 -59.61 -21.53 7.37
C ALA A 94 -58.94 -22.14 8.62
N PHE A 95 -57.77 -21.62 9.03
CA PHE A 95 -57.04 -22.03 10.25
C PHE A 95 -57.29 -21.06 11.43
N VAL A 96 -58.32 -20.23 11.35
CA VAL A 96 -58.67 -19.27 12.41
C VAL A 96 -59.84 -19.81 13.19
N ASP A 97 -59.66 -19.94 14.51
CA ASP A 97 -60.64 -20.52 15.44
C ASP A 97 -61.09 -21.94 15.00
N ASP A 98 -60.16 -22.74 14.47
CA ASP A 98 -60.36 -24.14 14.04
C ASP A 98 -60.01 -25.17 15.14
N GLY A 99 -59.51 -24.69 16.27
CA GLY A 99 -59.10 -25.49 17.43
C GLY A 99 -57.65 -25.96 17.39
N VAL A 100 -56.84 -25.52 16.41
CA VAL A 100 -55.43 -25.89 16.25
C VAL A 100 -54.53 -24.66 16.37
N CYS A 101 -53.48 -24.74 17.20
CA CYS A 101 -52.53 -23.64 17.36
C CYS A 101 -51.48 -23.60 16.22
N ASP A 102 -51.75 -22.82 15.18
CA ASP A 102 -50.91 -22.57 14.02
C ASP A 102 -49.94 -21.38 14.18
N CYS A 103 -50.38 -20.28 14.81
CA CYS A 103 -49.50 -19.16 15.13
C CYS A 103 -48.69 -19.48 16.41
N CYS A 104 -47.40 -19.13 16.44
CA CYS A 104 -46.63 -19.31 17.68
C CYS A 104 -47.08 -18.37 18.79
N ASP A 105 -47.70 -17.23 18.44
CA ASP A 105 -48.25 -16.29 19.41
C ASP A 105 -49.66 -16.66 19.87
N GLY A 106 -50.27 -17.68 19.25
CA GLY A 106 -51.61 -18.19 19.54
C GLY A 106 -52.75 -17.24 19.17
N THR A 107 -52.51 -16.25 18.30
CA THR A 107 -53.52 -15.22 17.97
C THR A 107 -54.61 -15.69 17.01
N ASP A 108 -54.36 -16.80 16.33
CA ASP A 108 -55.28 -17.57 15.48
C ASP A 108 -56.42 -18.22 16.27
N GLU A 109 -56.21 -18.55 17.55
CA GLU A 109 -57.23 -19.16 18.41
C GLU A 109 -57.52 -18.24 19.62
N LEU A 110 -58.73 -17.71 19.72
CA LEU A 110 -59.08 -16.80 20.83
C LEU A 110 -58.99 -17.44 22.21
N GLU A 111 -59.09 -18.77 22.29
CA GLU A 111 -58.97 -19.54 23.53
C GLU A 111 -58.00 -20.72 23.38
N GLY A 112 -57.23 -21.01 24.44
CA GLY A 112 -56.50 -22.27 24.55
C GLY A 112 -55.04 -22.30 24.04
N CYS A 113 -54.62 -21.36 23.19
CA CYS A 113 -53.24 -21.34 22.68
C CYS A 113 -52.26 -20.52 23.55
N LYS A 114 -51.08 -21.08 23.77
CA LYS A 114 -49.98 -20.41 24.52
C LYS A 114 -49.01 -19.76 23.54
N ASN A 115 -48.51 -18.58 23.91
CA ASN A 115 -47.42 -17.95 23.17
C ASN A 115 -46.10 -18.70 23.40
N THR A 116 -45.56 -19.29 22.33
CA THR A 116 -44.30 -20.06 22.29
C THR A 116 -43.25 -19.42 21.38
N CYS A 117 -43.48 -18.21 20.86
CA CYS A 117 -42.61 -17.59 19.86
C CYS A 117 -41.15 -17.44 20.30
N ILE A 118 -40.92 -17.02 21.55
CA ILE A 118 -39.57 -16.81 22.08
C ILE A 118 -38.79 -18.13 22.19
N GLU A 119 -39.48 -19.20 22.61
CA GLU A 119 -38.91 -20.53 22.74
C GLU A 119 -38.58 -21.11 21.37
N ARG A 120 -39.52 -21.01 20.41
CA ARG A 120 -39.30 -21.45 19.01
C ARG A 120 -38.13 -20.69 18.35
N ASN A 121 -37.91 -19.42 18.70
CA ASN A 121 -36.81 -18.62 18.16
C ASN A 121 -35.47 -18.80 18.91
N ALA A 122 -35.41 -19.63 19.96
CA ALA A 122 -34.23 -19.72 20.82
C ALA A 122 -32.96 -20.15 20.07
N ALA A 123 -33.06 -21.17 19.21
CA ALA A 123 -31.93 -21.69 18.44
C ALA A 123 -31.40 -20.65 17.43
N VAL A 124 -32.29 -19.93 16.75
CA VAL A 124 -31.93 -18.86 15.82
C VAL A 124 -31.23 -17.72 16.55
N ARG A 125 -31.77 -17.28 17.70
CA ARG A 125 -31.14 -16.24 18.52
C ARG A 125 -29.74 -16.64 18.97
N GLU A 126 -29.55 -17.89 19.37
CA GLU A 126 -28.24 -18.39 19.77
C GLU A 126 -27.26 -18.45 18.59
N GLY A 127 -27.69 -18.95 17.43
CA GLY A 127 -26.87 -18.94 16.21
C GLY A 127 -26.48 -17.52 15.76
N LEU A 128 -27.38 -16.54 15.92
CA LEU A 128 -27.06 -15.14 15.62
C LEU A 128 -26.03 -14.56 16.60
N LYS A 129 -26.09 -14.89 17.89
CA LYS A 129 -25.05 -14.47 18.85
C LYS A 129 -23.68 -15.02 18.46
N GLN A 130 -23.61 -16.30 18.11
CA GLN A 130 -22.36 -16.92 17.67
C GLN A 130 -21.78 -16.22 16.44
N LYS A 131 -22.61 -15.96 15.43
CA LYS A 131 -22.20 -15.19 14.25
C LYS A 131 -21.68 -13.80 14.61
N VAL A 132 -22.33 -13.09 15.52
CA VAL A 132 -21.87 -11.78 16.00
C VAL A 132 -20.49 -11.86 16.62
N GLU A 133 -20.24 -12.85 17.48
CA GLU A 133 -18.92 -13.05 18.08
C GLU A 133 -17.86 -13.46 17.05
N ASP A 134 -18.22 -14.27 16.06
CA ASP A 134 -17.33 -14.61 14.94
C ASP A 134 -16.93 -13.38 14.14
N TYR A 135 -17.90 -12.53 13.78
CA TYR A 135 -17.61 -11.28 13.08
C TYR A 135 -16.76 -10.32 13.90
N LYS A 136 -17.01 -10.21 15.21
CA LYS A 136 -16.16 -9.41 16.10
C LYS A 136 -14.72 -9.90 16.10
N ARG A 137 -14.50 -11.21 16.21
CA ARG A 137 -13.16 -11.82 16.14
C ARG A 137 -12.49 -11.54 14.79
N ALA A 138 -13.22 -11.70 13.69
CA ALA A 138 -12.71 -11.44 12.35
C ALA A 138 -12.33 -9.95 12.16
N LEU A 139 -13.17 -9.03 12.63
CA LEU A 139 -12.90 -7.59 12.57
C LEU A 139 -11.71 -7.18 13.42
N ALA A 140 -11.58 -7.73 14.63
CA ALA A 140 -10.41 -7.51 15.49
C ALA A 140 -9.13 -7.99 14.81
N LYS A 141 -9.16 -9.19 14.21
CA LYS A 141 -7.99 -9.75 13.52
C LYS A 141 -7.62 -8.93 12.28
N ARG A 142 -8.61 -8.45 11.53
CA ARG A 142 -8.38 -7.53 10.40
C ARG A 142 -7.73 -6.22 10.85
N ALA A 143 -8.16 -5.66 11.98
CA ALA A 143 -7.57 -4.45 12.54
C ALA A 143 -6.12 -4.67 12.96
N GLU A 144 -5.81 -5.81 13.58
CA GLU A 144 -4.44 -6.21 13.92
C GLU A 144 -3.54 -6.29 12.68
N TYR A 145 -3.98 -6.99 11.62
CA TYR A 145 -3.22 -7.06 10.37
C TYR A 145 -3.02 -5.70 9.70
N ALA A 146 -4.05 -4.85 9.70
CA ALA A 146 -3.94 -3.50 9.13
C ALA A 146 -2.94 -2.64 9.91
N ALA A 147 -2.93 -2.72 11.24
CA ALA A 147 -1.98 -2.01 12.08
C ALA A 147 -0.55 -2.51 11.85
N GLY A 148 -0.34 -3.84 11.85
CA GLY A 148 0.98 -4.43 11.57
C GLY A 148 1.52 -4.05 10.19
N ALA A 149 0.68 -4.09 9.15
CA ALA A 149 1.09 -3.68 7.80
C ALA A 149 1.41 -2.17 7.72
N ALA A 150 0.68 -1.32 8.44
CA ALA A 150 0.97 0.11 8.50
C ALA A 150 2.31 0.39 9.19
N GLU A 151 2.59 -0.32 10.29
CA GLU A 151 3.87 -0.21 11.00
C GLU A 151 5.03 -0.69 10.13
N GLU A 152 4.93 -1.86 9.51
CA GLU A 152 5.97 -2.40 8.64
C GLU A 152 6.24 -1.47 7.45
N ARG A 153 5.19 -0.89 6.87
CA ARG A 153 5.32 0.12 5.80
C ARG A 153 6.06 1.37 6.30
N ALA A 154 5.75 1.86 7.49
CA ALA A 154 6.44 3.01 8.08
C ALA A 154 7.94 2.71 8.32
N GLN A 155 8.26 1.51 8.81
CA GLN A 155 9.65 1.08 8.99
C GLN A 155 10.40 0.98 7.65
N MET A 156 9.78 0.38 6.63
CA MET A 156 10.36 0.31 5.29
C MET A 156 10.60 1.71 4.70
N GLN A 157 9.64 2.63 4.84
CA GLN A 157 9.81 4.01 4.38
C GLN A 157 10.96 4.73 5.09
N SER A 158 11.12 4.51 6.40
CA SER A 158 12.26 5.06 7.15
C SER A 158 13.60 4.49 6.66
N ARG A 159 13.66 3.18 6.36
CA ARG A 159 14.89 2.55 5.85
C ARG A 159 15.24 3.06 4.45
N LEU A 160 14.25 3.22 3.58
CA LEU A 160 14.45 3.81 2.25
C LEU A 160 15.03 5.23 2.37
N GLY A 161 14.43 6.08 3.21
CA GLY A 161 14.95 7.44 3.42
C GLY A 161 16.38 7.49 3.99
N ALA A 162 16.75 6.54 4.85
CA ALA A 162 18.13 6.42 5.35
C ALA A 162 19.10 6.05 4.23
N VAL A 163 18.77 5.03 3.43
CA VAL A 163 19.59 4.60 2.29
C VAL A 163 19.71 5.70 1.25
N ASP A 164 18.63 6.42 0.95
CA ASP A 164 18.66 7.57 0.03
C ASP A 164 19.60 8.69 0.54
N GLY A 165 19.61 8.94 1.86
CA GLY A 165 20.53 9.89 2.48
C GLY A 165 21.99 9.46 2.43
N ASP A 166 22.26 8.17 2.65
CA ASP A 166 23.60 7.58 2.54
C ASP A 166 24.12 7.66 1.09
N ILE A 167 23.26 7.37 0.11
CA ILE A 167 23.58 7.51 -1.33
C ILE A 167 23.95 8.96 -1.64
N ALA A 168 23.12 9.92 -1.24
CA ALA A 168 23.39 11.35 -1.50
C ALA A 168 24.72 11.80 -0.87
N THR A 169 25.05 11.30 0.32
CA THR A 169 26.32 11.59 1.00
C THR A 169 27.50 10.97 0.24
N ALA A 170 27.36 9.72 -0.20
CA ALA A 170 28.39 9.04 -0.99
C ALA A 170 28.62 9.71 -2.34
N GLU A 171 27.57 10.17 -3.01
CA GLU A 171 27.66 10.93 -4.27
C GLU A 171 28.45 12.24 -4.08
N GLN A 172 28.16 13.01 -3.04
CA GLN A 172 28.92 14.23 -2.71
C GLN A 172 30.40 13.93 -2.43
N GLU A 173 30.68 12.84 -1.72
CA GLU A 173 32.04 12.42 -1.41
C GLU A 173 32.80 11.99 -2.66
N VAL A 174 32.16 11.26 -3.57
CA VAL A 174 32.73 10.89 -4.88
C VAL A 174 33.08 12.15 -5.68
N GLU A 175 32.19 13.14 -5.73
CA GLU A 175 32.44 14.39 -6.43
C GLU A 175 33.60 15.18 -5.80
N ARG A 176 33.64 15.29 -4.46
CA ARG A 176 34.74 15.92 -3.73
C ARG A 176 36.08 15.26 -4.04
N LEU A 177 36.15 13.93 -3.93
CA LEU A 177 37.36 13.16 -4.20
C LEU A 177 37.78 13.24 -5.68
N ALA A 178 36.83 13.31 -6.61
CA ALA A 178 37.13 13.52 -8.03
C ALA A 178 37.77 14.90 -8.26
N GLY A 179 37.25 15.96 -7.63
CA GLY A 179 37.84 17.30 -7.66
C GLY A 179 39.24 17.35 -7.04
N GLU A 180 39.44 16.74 -5.88
CA GLU A 180 40.76 16.64 -5.24
C GLU A 180 41.77 15.87 -6.10
N LYS A 181 41.34 14.75 -6.70
CA LYS A 181 42.17 13.97 -7.61
C LYS A 181 42.62 14.80 -8.83
N ALA A 182 41.69 15.55 -9.45
CA ALA A 182 42.02 16.41 -10.58
C ALA A 182 43.06 17.49 -10.21
N ASN A 183 42.85 18.19 -9.08
CA ASN A 183 43.79 19.19 -8.58
C ASN A 183 45.19 18.61 -8.29
N LEU A 184 45.25 17.41 -7.71
CA LEU A 184 46.52 16.74 -7.44
C LEU A 184 47.22 16.30 -8.73
N GLN A 185 46.47 15.87 -9.74
CA GLN A 185 47.01 15.53 -11.05
C GLN A 185 47.61 16.76 -11.74
N ASP A 186 46.90 17.89 -11.79
CA ASP A 186 47.39 19.14 -12.36
C ASP A 186 48.64 19.66 -11.63
N SER A 187 48.64 19.57 -10.30
CA SER A 187 49.81 19.92 -9.48
C SER A 187 51.00 18.99 -9.75
N ALA A 188 50.77 17.70 -9.93
CA ALA A 188 51.82 16.75 -10.27
C ALA A 188 52.39 16.99 -11.68
N GLU A 189 51.55 17.29 -12.66
CA GLU A 189 51.97 17.59 -14.02
C GLU A 189 52.74 18.91 -14.12
N SER A 190 52.26 19.97 -13.48
CA SER A 190 52.99 21.26 -13.42
C SER A 190 54.35 21.13 -12.73
N ARG A 191 54.44 20.36 -11.64
CA ARG A 191 55.73 20.05 -10.98
C ARG A 191 56.66 19.26 -11.90
N LYS A 192 56.15 18.28 -12.65
CA LYS A 192 56.95 17.53 -13.63
C LYS A 192 57.45 18.44 -14.75
N ALA A 193 56.59 19.30 -15.31
CA ALA A 193 56.94 20.25 -16.35
C ALA A 193 58.01 21.25 -15.86
N ALA A 194 57.82 21.84 -14.68
CA ALA A 194 58.80 22.73 -14.06
C ALA A 194 60.16 22.04 -13.84
N ARG A 195 60.17 20.76 -13.44
CA ARG A 195 61.40 19.98 -13.29
C ARG A 195 62.10 19.71 -14.63
N VAL A 196 61.34 19.48 -15.71
CA VAL A 196 61.90 19.31 -17.06
C VAL A 196 62.50 20.61 -17.56
N GLU A 197 61.81 21.74 -17.39
CA GLU A 197 62.32 23.05 -17.79
C GLU A 197 63.56 23.45 -16.98
N ALA A 198 63.56 23.27 -15.66
CA ALA A 198 64.75 23.52 -14.83
C ALA A 198 65.96 22.69 -15.29
N ARG A 199 65.76 21.41 -15.69
CA ARG A 199 66.82 20.57 -16.26
C ARG A 199 67.31 21.07 -17.61
N ARG A 200 66.41 21.58 -18.48
CA ARG A 200 66.78 22.16 -19.79
C ARG A 200 67.60 23.43 -19.61
N GLU A 201 67.17 24.32 -18.72
CA GLU A 201 67.90 25.53 -18.37
C GLU A 201 69.30 25.21 -17.80
N GLU A 202 69.38 24.26 -16.87
CA GLU A 202 70.67 23.82 -16.30
C GLU A 202 71.59 23.22 -17.37
N ALA A 203 71.07 22.37 -18.25
CA ALA A 203 71.84 21.79 -19.35
C ALA A 203 72.32 22.87 -20.34
N ALA A 204 71.50 23.87 -20.64
CA ALA A 204 71.88 25.00 -21.49
C ALA A 204 73.01 25.83 -20.86
N LYS A 205 72.92 26.12 -19.55
CA LYS A 205 73.99 26.79 -18.79
C LYS A 205 75.29 26.00 -18.84
N ARG A 206 75.25 24.69 -18.54
CA ARG A 206 76.43 23.80 -18.62
C ARG A 206 77.05 23.79 -20.01
N LYS A 207 76.22 23.76 -21.08
CA LYS A 207 76.69 23.79 -22.46
C LYS A 207 77.33 25.13 -22.83
N ALA A 208 76.75 26.24 -22.39
CA ALA A 208 77.31 27.59 -22.59
C ALA A 208 78.65 27.76 -21.86
N GLU A 209 78.75 27.31 -20.61
CA GLU A 209 80.00 27.31 -19.84
C GLU A 209 81.07 26.44 -20.50
N ALA A 210 80.71 25.24 -20.98
CA ALA A 210 81.64 24.37 -21.70
C ALA A 210 82.10 24.99 -23.03
N ALA A 211 81.21 25.64 -23.78
CA ALA A 211 81.55 26.35 -25.02
C ALA A 211 82.46 27.55 -24.75
N ALA A 212 82.22 28.32 -23.68
CA ALA A 212 83.08 29.43 -23.27
C ALA A 212 84.48 28.94 -22.87
N ARG A 213 84.56 27.86 -22.07
CA ARG A 213 85.84 27.22 -21.71
C ARG A 213 86.59 26.73 -22.95
N LYS A 214 85.89 26.10 -23.89
CA LYS A 214 86.49 25.64 -25.14
C LYS A 214 86.98 26.82 -25.98
N ALA A 215 86.19 27.88 -26.14
CA ALA A 215 86.60 29.08 -26.87
C ALA A 215 87.82 29.77 -26.23
N GLU A 216 87.91 29.79 -24.90
CA GLU A 216 89.09 30.28 -24.18
C GLU A 216 90.31 29.39 -24.42
N GLN A 217 90.14 28.06 -24.40
CA GLN A 217 91.20 27.10 -24.73
C GLN A 217 91.66 27.23 -26.18
N ASP A 218 90.72 27.32 -27.12
CA ASP A 218 90.98 27.48 -28.55
C ASP A 218 91.68 28.83 -28.83
N ALA A 219 91.29 29.92 -28.15
CA ALA A 219 91.96 31.22 -28.26
C ALA A 219 93.38 31.18 -27.69
N LYS A 220 93.59 30.55 -26.52
CA LYS A 220 94.92 30.32 -25.95
C LYS A 220 95.79 29.45 -26.86
N ALA A 221 95.21 28.42 -27.47
CA ALA A 221 95.90 27.55 -28.43
C ALA A 221 96.29 28.34 -29.69
N ALA A 222 95.40 29.17 -30.23
CA ALA A 222 95.70 30.05 -31.36
C ALA A 222 96.78 31.10 -31.04
N GLU A 223 96.82 31.61 -29.80
CA GLU A 223 97.87 32.51 -29.33
C GLU A 223 99.23 31.78 -29.20
N ILE A 224 99.23 30.54 -28.70
CA ILE A 224 100.40 29.65 -28.67
C ILE A 224 100.85 29.31 -30.09
N GLU A 225 99.93 29.02 -31.01
CA GLU A 225 100.22 28.69 -32.40
C GLU A 225 100.72 29.91 -33.19
N ALA A 226 100.17 31.10 -32.95
CA ALA A 226 100.69 32.35 -33.51
C ALA A 226 102.10 32.69 -32.95
N ALA A 227 102.34 32.40 -31.66
CA ALA A 227 103.67 32.52 -31.06
C ALA A 227 104.67 31.48 -31.62
N ALA A 228 104.21 30.27 -31.93
CA ALA A 228 105.01 29.23 -32.57
C ALA A 228 105.29 29.54 -34.05
N ALA A 229 104.33 30.11 -34.79
CA ALA A 229 104.52 30.55 -36.18
C ALA A 229 105.50 31.74 -36.28
N ALA A 230 105.59 32.58 -35.25
CA ALA A 230 106.63 33.59 -35.12
C ALA A 230 108.02 33.01 -34.74
N ALA A 231 108.09 31.74 -34.36
CA ALA A 231 109.28 31.05 -33.84
C ALA A 231 109.58 29.72 -34.56
N GLY A 232 109.62 29.69 -35.89
CA GLY A 232 110.49 28.77 -36.63
C GLY A 232 109.98 27.36 -36.99
N ALA A 233 110.46 26.91 -38.15
CA ALA A 233 110.19 25.69 -38.91
C ALA A 233 110.67 24.35 -38.28
N GLY A 234 110.00 23.24 -38.65
CA GLY A 234 110.67 21.95 -38.92
C GLY A 234 110.01 20.64 -38.43
N ALA A 235 109.84 19.72 -39.39
CA ALA A 235 109.97 18.24 -39.30
C ALA A 235 108.77 17.31 -38.98
N ASP A 236 108.28 16.67 -40.05
CA ASP A 236 108.11 15.23 -40.40
C ASP A 236 107.81 14.08 -39.40
N ALA A 237 106.99 13.16 -39.96
CA ALA A 237 107.00 11.68 -39.89
C ALA A 237 106.29 10.89 -38.75
N ALA A 238 105.16 10.27 -39.15
CA ALA A 238 104.80 8.84 -39.15
C ALA A 238 104.75 7.95 -37.87
N ASP A 239 103.66 7.17 -37.82
CA ASP A 239 103.57 5.69 -37.63
C ASP A 239 102.89 5.09 -36.37
N ALA A 240 102.12 4.02 -36.65
CA ALA A 240 101.61 2.88 -35.87
C ALA A 240 100.89 3.10 -34.51
N GLY A 241 99.69 2.55 -34.28
CA GLY A 241 99.42 1.12 -33.97
C GLY A 241 99.36 0.95 -32.42
N ALA A 242 98.46 0.23 -31.76
CA ALA A 242 97.69 -0.96 -32.09
C ALA A 242 96.68 -1.30 -30.96
N THR A 243 95.73 -2.22 -31.29
CA THR A 243 95.09 -3.28 -30.46
C THR A 243 94.11 -2.90 -29.33
N GLU A 244 92.78 -3.14 -29.44
CA GLU A 244 91.99 -4.41 -29.36
C GLU A 244 91.97 -5.08 -27.96
N PRO A 245 91.01 -5.96 -27.60
CA PRO A 245 89.61 -6.25 -28.03
C PRO A 245 88.67 -6.23 -26.77
N GLY A 246 87.40 -6.63 -26.70
CA GLY A 246 86.56 -7.54 -27.49
C GLY A 246 85.13 -7.63 -26.88
N PRO A 247 84.27 -8.47 -27.46
CA PRO A 247 82.82 -8.44 -27.30
C PRO A 247 82.28 -9.57 -26.40
N GLU A 248 81.00 -9.51 -26.03
CA GLU A 248 80.14 -10.70 -25.98
C GLU A 248 78.66 -10.28 -25.94
N GLU A 249 77.97 -10.50 -27.06
CA GLU A 249 76.54 -10.79 -27.09
C GLU A 249 76.35 -12.31 -27.04
N GLY A 250 75.25 -12.76 -26.45
CA GLY A 250 74.72 -14.09 -26.71
C GLY A 250 73.76 -14.56 -25.63
N GLY A 251 72.51 -14.85 -26.03
CA GLY A 251 71.63 -15.66 -25.18
C GLY A 251 70.13 -15.52 -25.45
N GLU A 252 69.69 -15.90 -26.65
CA GLU A 252 68.31 -16.35 -26.91
C GLU A 252 68.03 -17.71 -26.22
N GLY A 253 66.75 -18.01 -25.98
CA GLY A 253 66.22 -19.36 -25.73
C GLY A 253 65.26 -19.39 -24.55
N ALA A 254 63.94 -19.57 -24.69
CA ALA A 254 63.16 -20.70 -25.24
C ALA A 254 62.51 -21.51 -24.10
N ALA A 255 61.17 -21.68 -24.22
CA ALA A 255 60.29 -22.71 -23.63
C ALA A 255 60.30 -22.83 -22.08
N ASP A 256 59.26 -23.28 -21.38
CA ASP A 256 58.32 -24.36 -21.68
C ASP A 256 57.06 -24.23 -20.78
N ALA A 257 56.06 -25.04 -21.09
CA ALA A 257 54.73 -25.12 -20.51
C ALA A 257 54.68 -25.54 -19.02
N VAL A 258 53.49 -25.45 -18.39
CA VAL A 258 52.81 -26.57 -17.68
C VAL A 258 51.47 -26.11 -17.04
N ALA A 259 50.41 -26.82 -17.45
CA ALA A 259 49.26 -27.40 -16.73
C ALA A 259 48.22 -26.59 -15.91
N GLU A 260 46.95 -26.99 -16.19
CA GLU A 260 45.79 -27.24 -15.31
C GLU A 260 45.26 -26.07 -14.45
N GLY A 261 43.98 -25.72 -14.42
CA GLY A 261 42.75 -26.46 -14.67
C GLY A 261 41.86 -26.31 -13.44
N GLN A 262 40.83 -25.46 -13.47
CA GLN A 262 39.70 -25.59 -12.54
C GLN A 262 38.44 -24.85 -13.02
N GLN A 263 37.38 -25.64 -13.19
CA GLN A 263 36.03 -25.25 -13.54
C GLN A 263 35.31 -24.73 -12.29
N GLY A 264 34.75 -23.53 -12.36
CA GLY A 264 33.87 -22.98 -11.32
C GLY A 264 32.41 -23.32 -11.62
N SER A 265 31.81 -24.13 -10.76
CA SER A 265 30.39 -24.43 -10.72
C SER A 265 29.60 -23.29 -10.06
N HIS A 266 28.55 -22.82 -10.74
CA HIS A 266 27.52 -21.93 -10.21
C HIS A 266 26.33 -22.76 -9.68
N PRO A 267 25.79 -22.47 -8.48
CA PRO A 267 24.41 -22.80 -8.15
C PRO A 267 23.53 -21.54 -8.21
N HIS A 268 22.56 -21.55 -9.12
CA HIS A 268 21.38 -20.69 -9.05
C HIS A 268 20.32 -21.40 -8.18
N GLN A 269 19.93 -20.73 -7.09
CA GLN A 269 18.69 -21.00 -6.37
C GLN A 269 17.99 -19.66 -6.18
N TRP A 270 16.85 -19.49 -6.85
CA TRP A 270 15.62 -18.83 -6.41
C TRP A 270 14.48 -19.40 -7.24
#